data_AF-A0A3L6QRD4-F1
#
_entry.id   AF-A0A3L6QRD4-F1
#
_cell.length_a   1.000
_cell.length_b   1.000
_cell.length_c   1.000
_cell.angle_alpha   90.00
_cell.angle_beta   90.00
_cell.angle_gamma   90.00
#
_symmetry.space_group_name_H-M   'P 1'
#
loop_
_entity.id
_entity.type
_entity.pdbx_description
1 polymer ?
#
loop_
_entity_poly.entity_id
_entity_poly.type
_entity_poly.pdbx_seq_one_letter_code
_entity_poly.pdbx_strand_id
1 'polypeptide(L)' 'MRPVPKLFRFILSAFQLLANQWNKGWGDDGYFKIIRGRNECGIEEDVVAGMPSTKLNVVRNYRGSFGTAVV' A
#
# COMPACT_ATOMS: atom_id res chain seq x y z
N MET A 1 -1.76 -5.48 32.41
CA MET A 1 -1.36 -5.37 30.98
C MET A 1 -2.44 -4.57 30.26
N ARG A 2 -2.17 -3.32 29.87
CA ARG A 2 -3.17 -2.50 29.18
C ARG A 2 -3.24 -2.90 27.70
N PRO A 3 -4.43 -3.13 27.12
CA PRO A 3 -4.56 -3.46 25.71
C PRO A 3 -4.08 -2.27 24.86
N VAL A 4 -3.03 -2.50 24.07
CA VAL A 4 -2.58 -1.52 23.07
C VAL A 4 -3.65 -1.41 21.99
N PRO A 5 -4.20 -0.21 21.71
CA PRO A 5 -5.22 -0.04 20.70
C PRO A 5 -4.66 -0.48 19.33
N LYS A 6 -5.46 -1.22 18.56
CA LYS A 6 -5.10 -1.77 17.24
C LYS A 6 -4.55 -0.72 16.26
N LEU A 7 -4.83 0.56 16.52
CA LEU A 7 -4.31 1.71 15.79
C LEU A 7 -2.78 1.91 15.95
N PHE A 8 -2.21 1.56 17.10
CA PHE A 8 -0.77 1.67 17.36
C PHE A 8 0.05 0.56 16.68
N ARG A 9 -0.60 -0.51 16.21
CA ARG A 9 0.05 -1.62 15.53
C ARG A 9 0.39 -1.31 14.06
N PHE A 10 -0.31 -0.37 13.44
CA PHE A 10 -0.03 0.06 12.07
C PHE A 10 1.25 0.91 11.99
N ILE A 11 1.51 1.75 13.01
CA ILE A 11 2.67 2.64 13.05
C ILE A 11 3.94 1.90 13.51
N LEU A 12 3.81 0.84 14.33
CA LEU A 12 4.95 0.05 14.83
C LEU A 12 5.37 -1.11 13.92
N SER A 13 4.69 -1.34 12.80
CA SER A 13 5.08 -2.43 11.89
C SER A 13 6.30 -2.02 11.06
N ALA A 14 7.48 -2.45 11.51
CA ALA A 14 8.77 -2.23 10.87
C ALA A 14 8.91 -2.92 9.49
N PHE A 15 7.84 -3.50 8.95
CA PHE A 15 7.87 -4.24 7.69
C PHE A 15 6.78 -3.77 6.72
N GLN A 16 7.20 -3.46 5.49
CA GLN A 16 6.37 -3.13 4.32
C GLN A 16 5.85 -4.43 3.72
N LEU A 17 4.53 -4.56 3.50
CA LEU A 17 3.99 -5.64 2.69
C LEU A 17 4.02 -5.19 1.23
N LEU A 18 4.71 -5.95 0.39
CA LEU A 18 4.89 -5.65 -1.03
C LEU A 18 4.33 -6.78 -1.86
N ALA A 19 3.52 -6.45 -2.86
CA ALA A 19 3.10 -7.37 -3.90
C ALA A 19 4.23 -7.51 -4.94
N ASN A 20 4.47 -8.72 -5.40
CA ASN A 20 5.43 -8.99 -6.46
C ASN A 20 4.71 -9.52 -7.71
N GLN A 21 5.43 -9.55 -8.83
CA GLN A 21 4.96 -9.96 -10.14
C GLN A 21 5.43 -11.37 -10.57
N TRP A 22 5.89 -12.20 -9.62
CA TRP A 22 6.42 -13.55 -9.89
C TRP A 22 5.40 -14.67 -9.66
N ASN A 23 4.15 -14.42 -10.03
CA ASN A 23 2.99 -15.28 -9.75
C ASN A 23 2.67 -15.43 -8.25
N LYS A 24 1.45 -15.87 -7.97
CA LYS A 24 0.96 -16.12 -6.61
C LYS A 24 1.66 -17.29 -5.90
N GLY A 25 2.28 -18.20 -6.64
CA GLY A 25 2.98 -19.35 -6.09
C GLY A 25 4.31 -19.00 -5.42
N TRP A 26 4.78 -17.75 -5.54
CA TRP A 26 6.00 -17.28 -4.90
C TRP A 26 5.68 -16.55 -3.59
N GLY A 27 6.51 -16.76 -2.56
CA GLY A 27 6.35 -16.07 -1.28
C GLY A 27 5.06 -16.42 -0.56
N ASP A 28 4.38 -15.41 -0.01
CA ASP A 28 3.11 -15.52 0.70
C ASP A 28 1.98 -15.01 -0.23
N ASP A 29 1.41 -15.88 -1.07
CA ASP A 29 0.43 -15.55 -2.13
C ASP A 29 0.88 -14.44 -3.10
N GLY A 30 2.17 -14.41 -3.44
CA GLY A 30 2.78 -13.39 -4.31
C GLY A 30 3.32 -12.17 -3.56
N TYR A 31 3.29 -12.16 -2.22
CA TYR A 31 3.77 -11.05 -1.40
C TYR A 31 5.05 -11.39 -0.64
N PHE A 32 5.76 -10.33 -0.24
CA PHE A 32 6.88 -10.41 0.71
C PHE A 32 6.91 -9.21 1.66
N LYS A 33 7.73 -9.32 2.71
CA LYS A 33 7.96 -8.26 3.69
C LYS A 33 9.39 -7.75 3.59
N ILE A 34 9.57 -6.43 3.58
CA ILE A 34 10.88 -5.76 3.65
C ILE A 34 10.92 -4.79 4.84
N ILE A 35 12.11 -4.51 5.39
CA ILE A 35 12.28 -3.58 6.50
C ILE A 35 11.94 -2.15 6.05
N ARG A 36 11.02 -1.49 6.76
CA ARG A 36 10.68 -0.08 6.60
C ARG A 36 11.66 0.83 7.34
N GLY A 37 11.87 2.03 6.81
CA GLY A 37 12.61 3.11 7.45
C GLY A 37 14.12 2.90 7.48
N ARG A 38 14.63 1.97 6.68
CA ARG A 38 16.07 1.73 6.50
C ARG A 38 16.50 1.89 5.05
N ASN A 39 15.59 2.21 4.14
CA ASN A 39 15.85 2.20 2.71
C ASN A 39 16.53 0.89 2.26
N GLU A 40 16.01 -0.23 2.77
CA GLU A 40 16.55 -1.56 2.50
C GLU A 40 16.55 -1.82 0.99
N CYS A 41 17.71 -2.17 0.44
CA CYS A 41 17.91 -2.34 -1.01
C CYS A 41 17.48 -1.13 -1.88
N GLY A 42 17.49 0.09 -1.33
CA GLY A 42 17.11 1.31 -2.06
C GLY A 42 15.60 1.47 -2.28
N ILE A 43 14.76 0.70 -1.59
CA ILE A 43 13.31 0.65 -1.88
C ILE A 43 12.55 1.95 -1.56
N GLU A 44 13.17 2.86 -0.79
CA GLU A 44 12.58 4.14 -0.39
C GLU A 44 13.12 5.32 -1.23
N GLU A 45 14.07 5.09 -2.15
CA GLU A 45 14.71 6.14 -2.98
C GLU A 45 13.83 6.58 -4.16
N ASP A 46 13.33 5.64 -4.96
CA ASP A 46 12.68 5.90 -6.25
C ASP A 46 11.17 5.58 -6.25
N VAL A 47 10.45 6.09 -5.26
CA VAL A 47 9.00 5.87 -5.15
C VAL A 47 8.22 6.82 -6.07
N VAL A 48 7.44 6.27 -6.99
CA VAL A 48 6.61 7.04 -7.95
C VAL A 48 5.13 6.81 -7.69
N ALA A 49 4.33 7.88 -7.75
CA ALA A 49 2.87 7.84 -7.65
C ALA A 49 2.22 8.76 -8.70
N GLY A 50 0.97 8.48 -9.04
CA GLY A 50 0.19 9.28 -9.97
C GLY A 50 -1.28 9.36 -9.58
N MET A 51 -1.93 10.48 -9.91
CA MET A 51 -3.38 10.64 -9.71
C MET A 51 -4.12 10.28 -11.01
N PRO A 52 -5.01 9.28 -11.01
CA PRO A 52 -5.79 8.95 -12.19
C PRO A 52 -6.81 10.05 -12.51
N SER A 53 -7.03 10.32 -13.79
CA SER A 53 -8.09 11.23 -14.24
C SER A 53 -9.46 10.65 -13.93
N THR A 54 -10.30 11.44 -13.27
CA THR A 54 -11.70 11.07 -13.00
C THR A 54 -12.58 11.11 -14.24
N LYS A 55 -12.09 11.67 -15.37
CA LYS A 55 -12.88 11.95 -16.58
C LYS A 55 -13.44 10.71 -17.28
N LEU A 56 -12.93 9.50 -17.00
CA LEU A 56 -13.49 8.26 -17.56
C LEU A 56 -14.58 7.61 -16.69
N ASN A 57 -14.68 7.94 -15.39
CA ASN A 57 -15.68 7.39 -14.46
C ASN A 57 -16.82 8.37 -14.13
N VAL A 58 -16.66 9.64 -14.50
CA VAL A 58 -17.63 10.70 -14.28
C VAL A 58 -18.92 10.53 -15.11
N VAL A 59 -18.87 9.87 -16.28
CA VAL A 59 -20.08 9.66 -17.09
C VAL A 59 -21.06 8.65 -16.46
N ARG A 60 -20.66 7.86 -15.45
CA ARG A 60 -21.58 6.90 -14.80
C ARG A 60 -22.04 7.21 -13.38
N ASN A 61 -21.34 7.99 -12.55
CA ASN A 61 -21.69 8.08 -11.12
C ASN A 61 -21.43 9.44 -10.45
N TYR A 62 -22.07 10.52 -10.89
CA TYR A 62 -22.19 11.76 -10.09
C TYR A 62 -23.22 11.61 -8.96
N ARG A 63 -22.96 10.70 -7.99
CA ARG A 63 -23.50 10.79 -6.62
C ARG A 63 -22.43 10.33 -5.63
N GLY A 64 -21.57 11.28 -5.24
CA GLY A 64 -20.81 11.28 -4.00
C GLY A 64 -19.90 10.08 -3.72
N SER A 65 -18.64 10.15 -4.16
CA SER A 65 -17.56 9.47 -3.43
C SER A 65 -16.23 10.13 -3.75
N PHE A 66 -15.59 10.67 -2.72
CA PHE A 66 -14.23 11.20 -2.78
C PHE A 66 -13.31 10.03 -3.15
N GLY A 67 -12.66 10.13 -4.31
CA GLY A 67 -11.75 9.11 -4.80
C GLY A 67 -10.52 9.03 -3.89
N THR A 68 -10.49 8.04 -3.00
CA THR A 68 -9.28 7.64 -2.31
C THR A 68 -8.36 6.98 -3.32
N ALA A 69 -7.26 7.63 -3.67
CA ALA A 69 -6.17 6.98 -4.36
C ALA A 69 -5.52 5.98 -3.38
N VAL A 70 -5.57 4.70 -3.72
CA VAL A 70 -4.78 3.66 -3.04
C VAL A 70 -3.72 3.25 -4.04
N VAL A 71 -2.46 3.53 -3.70
CA VAL A 71 -1.28 2.97 -4.37
C VAL A 71 -1.16 1.50 -4.00
#